data_AF-A0A9P7X0A3-F1
#
_entry.id   AF-A0A9P7X0A3-F1
#
_cell.length_a   1.000
_cell.length_b   1.000
_cell.length_c   1.000
_cell.angle_alpha   90.00
_cell.angle_beta   90.00
_cell.angle_gamma   90.00
#
_symmetry.space_group_name_H-M   'P 1'
#
loop_
_entity.id
_entity.type
_entity.pdbx_description
1 polymer ?
#
loop_
_entity_poly.entity_id
_entity_poly.type
_entity_poly.pdbx_seq_one_letter_code
_entity_poly.pdbx_strand_id
1 'polypeptide(L)'
;MAPIQQALHTLLLLSLEDLKELQEPTRLKDAVIQATRQTSAHLRILVVSPLFNPEDGIQPSHHWSLVQGFLTFLYAEATRVAQAADNVLMNIEVILRDPKHISASTGHDDVKWDRVLAAKTDGKSPMIFDSLRFSVPPTYITIPPHAFAKEKSYTAQTDRAATYPVVALGGTFDHLHPGHKILLSMSAWIATSKVIIGVTDDTLLVNKNNREILEPLSYRMEQVRRFMTSFKPGLELEIVPIQDVYGPTGWDPDIQALVVSRETQSGAASIDKRRAERSLPPLELFIIEVISPSATVMMSDDAKELKEAKMSSTFIRQWIVDQRTKDLEVMPPDYSPRMPGAFPESNE
;
A
#
# COMPACT_ATOMS: atom_id res chain seq x y z
N MET A 1 -15.61 -16.66 -25.45
CA MET A 1 -14.58 -17.00 -24.46
C MET A 1 -15.29 -17.25 -23.14
N ALA A 2 -15.01 -18.37 -22.45
CA ALA A 2 -15.52 -18.58 -21.10
C ALA A 2 -15.01 -17.45 -20.18
N PRO A 3 -15.81 -16.96 -19.22
CA PRO A 3 -15.34 -15.96 -18.28
C PRO A 3 -14.13 -16.50 -17.52
N ILE A 4 -13.04 -15.73 -17.46
CA ILE A 4 -11.87 -16.08 -16.66
C ILE A 4 -12.34 -16.11 -15.20
N GLN A 5 -12.35 -17.29 -14.58
CA GLN A 5 -12.74 -17.44 -13.19
C GLN A 5 -11.75 -16.69 -12.29
N GLN A 6 -12.26 -15.70 -11.55
CA GLN A 6 -11.47 -14.94 -10.59
C GLN A 6 -11.12 -15.82 -9.37
N ALA A 7 -9.89 -15.67 -8.88
CA ALA A 7 -9.42 -16.21 -7.62
C ALA A 7 -9.70 -15.23 -6.48
N LEU A 8 -10.01 -15.72 -5.28
CA LEU A 8 -10.18 -14.84 -4.11
C LEU A 8 -8.83 -14.21 -3.75
N HIS A 9 -7.79 -15.02 -3.61
CA HIS A 9 -6.45 -14.57 -3.28
C HIS A 9 -5.45 -14.90 -4.40
N THR A 10 -4.81 -13.87 -4.93
CA THR A 10 -3.78 -13.99 -5.97
C THR A 10 -2.45 -13.43 -5.47
N LEU A 11 -1.39 -14.20 -5.64
CA LEU A 11 -0.01 -13.74 -5.51
C LEU A 11 0.60 -13.52 -6.89
N LEU A 12 1.06 -12.31 -7.17
CA LEU A 12 1.87 -11.97 -8.35
C LEU A 12 3.33 -11.84 -7.94
N LEU A 13 4.20 -12.63 -8.55
CA LEU A 13 5.66 -12.58 -8.38
C LEU A 13 6.29 -11.77 -9.51
N LEU A 14 7.00 -10.71 -9.15
CA LEU A 14 7.80 -9.89 -10.04
C LEU A 14 9.26 -9.93 -9.59
N SER A 15 10.20 -9.88 -10.53
CA SER A 15 11.64 -9.82 -10.25
C SER A 15 12.24 -8.62 -10.97
N LEU A 16 13.14 -7.90 -10.29
CA LEU A 16 13.93 -6.81 -10.85
C LEU A 16 15.40 -7.11 -10.64
N GLU A 17 16.21 -6.92 -11.68
CA GLU A 17 17.65 -7.15 -11.66
C GLU A 17 18.44 -5.83 -11.70
N ASP A 18 17.89 -4.80 -12.33
CA ASP A 18 18.58 -3.51 -12.55
C ASP A 18 17.79 -2.33 -11.95
N LEU A 19 18.51 -1.33 -11.45
CA LEU A 19 17.96 -0.06 -10.94
C LEU A 19 17.07 0.65 -11.98
N LYS A 20 17.39 0.51 -13.27
CA LYS A 20 16.62 1.08 -14.39
C LYS A 20 15.19 0.53 -14.45
N GLU A 21 14.95 -0.69 -13.96
CA GLU A 21 13.60 -1.25 -13.91
C GLU A 21 12.71 -0.56 -12.87
N LEU A 22 13.30 0.02 -11.83
CA LEU A 22 12.57 0.88 -10.90
C LEU A 22 12.24 2.24 -11.54
N GLN A 23 13.07 2.72 -12.48
CA GLN A 23 12.86 4.00 -13.17
C GLN A 23 11.78 3.87 -14.24
N GLU A 24 11.76 2.76 -14.98
CA GLU A 24 10.85 2.52 -16.11
C GLU A 24 10.08 1.20 -15.91
N PRO A 25 9.14 1.13 -14.95
CA PRO A 25 8.44 -0.11 -14.62
C PRO A 25 7.35 -0.52 -15.62
N THR A 26 7.22 0.18 -16.75
CA THR A 26 6.14 0.01 -17.73
C THR A 26 6.07 -1.40 -18.30
N ARG A 27 7.20 -2.12 -18.37
CA ARG A 27 7.24 -3.54 -18.78
C ARG A 27 6.41 -4.46 -17.87
N LEU A 28 6.14 -4.05 -16.63
CA LEU A 28 5.37 -4.81 -15.65
C LEU A 28 3.85 -4.60 -15.77
N LYS A 29 3.42 -3.58 -16.55
CA LYS A 29 2.02 -3.14 -16.67
C LYS A 29 1.06 -4.31 -16.96
N ASP A 30 1.36 -5.11 -17.98
CA ASP A 30 0.48 -6.21 -18.41
C ASP A 30 0.36 -7.30 -17.34
N ALA A 31 1.44 -7.60 -16.61
CA ALA A 31 1.40 -8.57 -15.52
C ALA A 31 0.50 -8.09 -14.37
N VAL A 32 0.59 -6.80 -14.01
CA VAL A 32 -0.26 -6.18 -12.99
C VAL A 32 -1.73 -6.17 -13.44
N ILE A 33 -2.00 -5.78 -14.68
CA ILE A 33 -3.37 -5.80 -15.26
C ILE A 33 -3.95 -7.21 -15.22
N GLN A 34 -3.20 -8.20 -15.68
CA GLN A 34 -3.66 -9.58 -15.74
C GLN A 34 -3.92 -10.16 -14.35
N ALA A 35 -3.03 -9.91 -13.39
CA ALA A 35 -3.21 -10.37 -12.01
C ALA A 35 -4.44 -9.73 -11.36
N THR A 36 -4.63 -8.41 -11.56
CA THR A 36 -5.77 -7.69 -11.00
C THR A 36 -7.09 -8.21 -11.56
N ARG A 37 -7.20 -8.42 -12.88
CA ARG A 37 -8.42 -8.96 -13.51
C ARG A 37 -8.80 -10.36 -13.03
N GLN A 38 -7.80 -11.14 -12.60
CA GLN A 38 -7.96 -12.50 -12.10
C GLN A 38 -8.21 -12.59 -10.59
N THR A 39 -8.34 -11.45 -9.90
CA THR A 39 -8.48 -11.40 -8.45
C THR A 39 -9.82 -10.79 -8.06
N SER A 40 -10.45 -11.33 -7.02
CA SER A 40 -11.71 -10.78 -6.50
C SER A 40 -11.59 -10.20 -5.09
N ALA A 41 -10.67 -10.67 -4.22
CA ALA A 41 -10.58 -10.17 -2.85
C ALA A 41 -9.19 -9.58 -2.50
N HIS A 42 -8.10 -10.32 -2.69
CA HIS A 42 -6.75 -9.93 -2.27
C HIS A 42 -5.72 -10.18 -3.36
N LEU A 43 -5.11 -9.12 -3.86
CA LEU A 43 -3.95 -9.16 -4.73
C LEU A 43 -2.71 -8.77 -3.95
N ARG A 44 -1.73 -9.67 -3.85
CA ARG A 44 -0.38 -9.34 -3.39
C ARG A 44 0.59 -9.34 -4.55
N ILE A 45 1.29 -8.23 -4.73
CA ILE A 45 2.39 -8.09 -5.69
C ILE A 45 3.69 -8.16 -4.89
N LEU A 46 4.37 -9.31 -4.96
CA LEU A 46 5.68 -9.52 -4.37
C LEU A 46 6.75 -9.18 -5.40
N VAL A 47 7.49 -8.11 -5.14
CA VAL A 47 8.60 -7.66 -5.98
C VAL A 47 9.91 -8.08 -5.32
N VAL A 48 10.64 -8.93 -6.03
CA VAL A 48 11.89 -9.52 -5.57
C VAL A 48 13.06 -8.85 -6.27
N SER A 49 14.03 -8.35 -5.51
CA SER A 49 15.23 -7.75 -6.10
C SER A 49 16.38 -7.69 -5.10
N PRO A 50 17.63 -8.01 -5.51
CA PRO A 50 18.81 -7.75 -4.67
C PRO A 50 18.98 -6.26 -4.36
N LEU A 51 18.37 -5.36 -5.15
CA LEU A 51 18.34 -3.92 -4.86
C LEU A 51 17.70 -3.62 -3.49
N PHE A 52 16.85 -4.50 -2.96
CA PHE A 52 16.17 -4.31 -1.68
C PHE A 52 16.94 -4.88 -0.48
N ASN A 53 18.18 -5.33 -0.69
CA ASN A 53 19.02 -5.78 0.40
C ASN A 53 19.41 -4.60 1.32
N PRO A 54 19.24 -4.70 2.65
CA PRO A 54 19.60 -3.62 3.57
C PRO A 54 21.11 -3.31 3.64
N GLU A 55 21.97 -4.25 3.29
CA GLU A 55 23.44 -4.13 3.42
C GLU A 55 24.12 -3.70 2.11
N ASP A 56 23.80 -4.37 1.01
CA ASP A 56 24.47 -4.20 -0.29
C ASP A 56 23.53 -3.68 -1.42
N GLY A 57 22.26 -3.40 -1.09
CA GLY A 57 21.28 -2.86 -2.01
C GLY A 57 21.32 -1.33 -2.15
N ILE A 58 20.22 -0.78 -2.68
CA ILE A 58 20.07 0.67 -2.85
C ILE A 58 19.85 1.34 -1.50
N GLN A 59 20.48 2.50 -1.30
CA GLN A 59 20.33 3.25 -0.05
C GLN A 59 18.91 3.83 0.07
N PRO A 60 18.13 3.49 1.12
CA PRO A 60 16.70 3.75 1.16
C PRO A 60 16.29 5.20 0.98
N SER A 61 16.90 6.12 1.73
CA SER A 61 16.58 7.55 1.66
C SER A 61 17.19 8.21 0.42
N HIS A 62 18.35 7.74 -0.05
CA HIS A 62 19.00 8.31 -1.24
C HIS A 62 18.26 7.98 -2.54
N HIS A 63 17.50 6.88 -2.54
CA HIS A 63 16.67 6.42 -3.67
C HIS A 63 15.18 6.62 -3.41
N TRP A 64 14.81 7.52 -2.47
CA TRP A 64 13.44 7.76 -2.02
C TRP A 64 12.46 7.93 -3.19
N SER A 65 12.74 8.88 -4.09
CA SER A 65 11.84 9.20 -5.20
C SER A 65 11.68 8.04 -6.17
N LEU A 66 12.72 7.24 -6.35
CA LEU A 66 12.69 6.08 -7.24
C LEU A 66 11.76 4.99 -6.70
N VAL A 67 11.93 4.62 -5.42
CA VAL A 67 11.11 3.59 -4.77
C VAL A 67 9.66 4.07 -4.64
N GLN A 68 9.44 5.34 -4.27
CA GLN A 68 8.10 5.93 -4.21
C GLN A 68 7.41 5.92 -5.58
N GLY A 69 8.11 6.32 -6.65
CA GLY A 69 7.59 6.31 -8.01
C GLY A 69 7.20 4.90 -8.46
N PHE A 70 8.06 3.93 -8.19
CA PHE A 70 7.81 2.51 -8.49
C PHE A 70 6.57 1.96 -7.77
N LEU A 71 6.45 2.19 -6.45
CA LEU A 71 5.26 1.79 -5.68
C LEU A 71 4.00 2.48 -6.22
N THR A 72 4.09 3.78 -6.53
CA THR A 72 2.98 4.56 -7.09
C THR A 72 2.50 3.96 -8.41
N PHE A 73 3.41 3.58 -9.31
CA PHE A 73 3.07 2.92 -10.57
C PHE A 73 2.28 1.63 -10.35
N LEU A 74 2.80 0.70 -9.53
CA LEU A 74 2.16 -0.61 -9.31
C LEU A 74 0.77 -0.46 -8.68
N TYR A 75 0.66 0.39 -7.66
CA TYR A 75 -0.60 0.65 -7.00
C TYR A 75 -1.61 1.31 -7.94
N ALA A 76 -1.20 2.29 -8.74
CA ALA A 76 -2.11 3.01 -9.63
C ALA A 76 -2.62 2.11 -10.76
N GLU A 77 -1.76 1.30 -11.37
CA GLU A 77 -2.18 0.34 -12.41
C GLU A 77 -3.17 -0.68 -11.86
N ALA A 78 -2.86 -1.31 -10.72
CA ALA A 78 -3.77 -2.28 -10.11
C ALA A 78 -5.10 -1.63 -9.69
N THR A 79 -5.05 -0.43 -9.08
CA THR A 79 -6.24 0.30 -8.63
C THR A 79 -7.16 0.67 -9.79
N ARG A 80 -6.60 1.23 -10.87
CA ARG A 80 -7.35 1.61 -12.07
C ARG A 80 -8.10 0.40 -12.66
N VAL A 81 -7.42 -0.75 -12.73
CA VAL A 81 -8.02 -1.98 -13.25
C VAL A 81 -9.11 -2.52 -12.33
N ALA A 82 -8.90 -2.48 -11.01
CA ALA A 82 -9.89 -2.90 -10.03
C ALA A 82 -11.14 -2.01 -10.06
N GLN A 83 -10.97 -0.69 -10.13
CA GLN A 83 -12.08 0.28 -10.26
C GLN A 83 -12.87 0.08 -11.56
N ALA A 84 -12.19 -0.14 -12.70
CA ALA A 84 -12.85 -0.42 -13.98
C ALA A 84 -13.66 -1.73 -13.98
N ALA A 85 -13.37 -2.64 -13.03
CA ALA A 85 -14.09 -3.89 -12.83
C ALA A 85 -15.14 -3.80 -11.69
N ASP A 86 -15.45 -2.60 -11.19
CA ASP A 86 -16.30 -2.33 -10.01
C ASP A 86 -15.87 -3.10 -8.75
N ASN A 87 -14.57 -3.38 -8.61
CA ASN A 87 -13.98 -4.04 -7.45
C ASN A 87 -13.14 -3.05 -6.61
N VAL A 88 -13.78 -1.99 -6.16
CA VAL A 88 -13.13 -0.88 -5.43
C VAL A 88 -12.53 -1.32 -4.09
N LEU A 89 -13.13 -2.32 -3.44
CA LEU A 89 -12.70 -2.81 -2.13
C LEU A 89 -11.62 -3.90 -2.19
N MET A 90 -11.11 -4.26 -3.38
CA MET A 90 -10.03 -5.23 -3.52
C MET A 90 -8.82 -4.80 -2.68
N ASN A 91 -8.37 -5.68 -1.79
CA ASN A 91 -7.13 -5.44 -1.05
C ASN A 91 -5.93 -5.64 -1.99
N ILE A 92 -5.25 -4.56 -2.36
CA ILE A 92 -4.02 -4.61 -3.16
C ILE A 92 -2.83 -4.31 -2.24
N GLU A 93 -1.82 -5.16 -2.21
CA GLU A 93 -0.59 -4.99 -1.43
C GLU A 93 0.64 -5.14 -2.32
N VAL A 94 1.59 -4.21 -2.22
CA VAL A 94 2.89 -4.31 -2.88
C VAL A 94 3.98 -4.49 -1.81
N ILE A 95 4.74 -5.58 -1.92
CA ILE A 95 5.76 -5.97 -0.94
C ILE A 95 7.11 -6.06 -1.65
N LEU A 96 8.13 -5.38 -1.12
CA LEU A 96 9.49 -5.38 -1.65
C LEU A 96 10.36 -6.35 -0.84
N ARG A 97 11.10 -7.26 -1.48
CA ARG A 97 11.95 -8.24 -0.80
C ARG A 97 13.29 -8.47 -1.47
N ASP A 98 14.32 -8.58 -0.65
CA ASP A 98 15.58 -9.21 -1.03
C ASP A 98 15.38 -10.73 -1.21
N PRO A 99 15.94 -11.34 -2.27
CA PRO A 99 15.88 -12.78 -2.52
C PRO A 99 16.27 -13.67 -1.32
N LYS A 100 17.23 -13.26 -0.48
CA LYS A 100 17.70 -14.06 0.67
C LYS A 100 16.67 -14.08 1.81
N HIS A 101 15.78 -13.09 1.85
CA HIS A 101 14.74 -12.96 2.89
C HIS A 101 13.36 -13.43 2.43
N ILE A 102 13.29 -14.15 1.31
CA ILE A 102 12.06 -14.80 0.89
C ILE A 102 12.03 -16.21 1.48
N SER A 103 11.05 -16.44 2.35
CA SER A 103 10.79 -17.78 2.86
C SER A 103 10.04 -18.62 1.82
N ALA A 104 10.24 -19.95 1.86
CA ALA A 104 9.54 -20.90 0.99
C ALA A 104 8.01 -20.78 1.10
N SER A 105 7.47 -20.35 2.24
CA SER A 105 6.12 -19.84 2.37
C SER A 105 6.15 -18.33 2.12
N THR A 106 5.83 -17.88 0.91
CA THR A 106 5.66 -16.45 0.60
C THR A 106 4.51 -15.77 1.38
N GLY A 107 3.83 -16.50 2.28
CA GLY A 107 2.99 -15.97 3.33
C GLY A 107 3.73 -16.00 4.67
N HIS A 108 4.16 -14.85 5.15
CA HIS A 108 4.31 -14.64 6.60
C HIS A 108 2.94 -14.49 7.29
N ASP A 109 1.88 -14.44 6.48
CA ASP A 109 0.49 -14.33 6.86
C ASP A 109 -0.21 -15.65 6.51
N ASP A 110 -1.20 -16.06 7.31
CA ASP A 110 -2.03 -17.28 7.15
C ASP A 110 -2.89 -17.31 5.86
N VAL A 111 -2.51 -16.55 4.82
CA VAL A 111 -3.21 -16.45 3.55
C VAL A 111 -2.88 -17.63 2.66
N LYS A 112 -3.90 -18.46 2.42
CA LYS A 112 -3.86 -19.50 1.38
C LYS A 112 -4.10 -18.85 0.01
N TRP A 113 -3.12 -18.96 -0.88
CA TRP A 113 -3.22 -18.48 -2.26
C TRP A 113 -4.03 -19.45 -3.12
N ASP A 114 -5.08 -18.96 -3.77
CA ASP A 114 -5.82 -19.73 -4.78
C ASP A 114 -5.10 -19.69 -6.13
N ARG A 115 -4.28 -18.67 -6.35
CA ARG A 115 -3.55 -18.45 -7.59
C ARG A 115 -2.19 -17.83 -7.35
N VAL A 116 -1.19 -18.36 -8.05
CA VAL A 116 0.16 -17.78 -8.12
C VAL A 116 0.46 -17.46 -9.58
N LEU A 117 0.80 -16.21 -9.84
CA LEU A 117 1.20 -15.70 -11.14
C LEU A 117 2.68 -15.29 -11.05
N ALA A 118 3.49 -15.65 -12.03
CA ALA A 118 4.91 -15.31 -12.03
C ALA A 118 5.31 -14.67 -13.37
N ALA A 119 5.91 -13.49 -13.32
CA ALA A 119 6.39 -12.84 -14.53
C ALA A 119 7.68 -13.52 -15.04
N LYS A 120 7.76 -13.72 -16.35
CA LYS A 120 8.95 -14.24 -17.05
C LYS A 120 9.29 -13.37 -18.25
N THR A 121 10.57 -13.23 -18.55
CA THR A 121 11.08 -12.47 -19.69
C THR A 121 11.71 -13.45 -20.68
N ASP A 122 11.46 -13.30 -21.98
CA ASP A 122 12.01 -14.16 -23.04
C ASP A 122 11.85 -15.67 -22.78
N GLY A 123 10.73 -16.07 -22.17
CA GLY A 123 10.46 -17.45 -21.82
C GLY A 123 11.23 -18.00 -20.60
N LYS A 124 12.11 -17.21 -19.98
CA LYS A 124 12.90 -17.59 -18.80
C LYS A 124 12.27 -17.04 -17.52
N SER A 125 11.96 -17.94 -16.58
CA SER A 125 11.60 -17.58 -15.22
C SER A 125 12.85 -17.10 -14.47
N PRO A 126 12.76 -16.06 -13.63
CA PRO A 126 13.78 -15.77 -12.63
C PRO A 126 14.09 -17.01 -11.78
N MET A 127 15.36 -17.38 -11.65
CA MET A 127 15.78 -18.59 -10.92
C MET A 127 15.30 -18.60 -9.46
N ILE A 128 15.14 -17.41 -8.86
CA ILE A 128 14.63 -17.26 -7.51
C ILE A 128 13.20 -17.81 -7.34
N PHE A 129 12.40 -17.88 -8.40
CA PHE A 129 11.04 -18.44 -8.30
C PHE A 129 11.04 -19.96 -8.25
N ASP A 130 12.07 -20.63 -8.77
CA ASP A 130 12.17 -22.10 -8.78
C ASP A 130 12.47 -22.68 -7.39
N SER A 131 13.05 -21.86 -6.49
CA SER A 131 13.30 -22.23 -5.10
C SER A 131 12.08 -22.06 -4.20
N LEU A 132 11.07 -21.29 -4.63
CA LEU A 132 9.85 -21.07 -3.87
C LEU A 132 8.91 -22.29 -3.98
N ARG A 133 8.13 -22.52 -2.93
CA ARG A 133 7.20 -23.65 -2.85
C ARG A 133 5.81 -23.14 -2.54
N PHE A 134 4.93 -23.26 -3.51
CA PHE A 134 3.54 -22.83 -3.39
C PHE A 134 2.62 -24.04 -3.33
N SER A 135 1.53 -23.93 -2.56
CA SER A 135 0.47 -24.96 -2.54
C SER A 135 -0.27 -25.07 -3.88
N VAL A 136 -0.20 -24.03 -4.71
CA VAL A 136 -0.77 -23.98 -6.07
C VAL A 136 0.38 -23.70 -7.05
N PRO A 137 0.50 -24.45 -8.16
CA PRO A 137 1.59 -24.23 -9.11
C PRO A 137 1.51 -22.83 -9.76
N PRO A 138 2.65 -22.16 -9.97
CA PRO A 138 2.67 -20.85 -10.60
C PRO A 138 2.27 -20.93 -12.08
N THR A 139 1.43 -19.98 -12.51
CA THR A 139 1.16 -19.72 -13.93
C THR A 139 2.03 -18.56 -14.40
N TYR A 140 2.74 -18.75 -15.51
CA TYR A 140 3.68 -17.74 -15.99
C TYR A 140 3.05 -16.72 -16.92
N ILE A 141 3.37 -15.44 -16.70
CA ILE A 141 3.01 -14.31 -17.55
C ILE A 141 4.26 -13.84 -18.28
N THR A 142 4.22 -13.84 -19.61
CA THR A 142 5.32 -13.27 -20.39
C THR A 142 5.24 -11.74 -20.34
N ILE A 143 6.30 -11.10 -19.87
CA ILE A 143 6.46 -9.64 -19.91
C ILE A 143 7.51 -9.28 -20.98
N PRO A 144 7.38 -8.11 -21.64
CA PRO A 144 8.34 -7.69 -22.64
C PRO A 144 9.75 -7.56 -22.05
N PRO A 145 10.80 -7.81 -22.87
CA PRO A 145 12.16 -7.54 -22.47
C PRO A 145 12.32 -6.06 -22.13
N HIS A 146 13.23 -5.77 -21.21
CA HIS A 146 13.53 -4.38 -20.89
C HIS A 146 14.31 -3.75 -22.04
N ALA A 147 13.63 -2.96 -22.87
CA ALA A 147 14.30 -2.11 -23.85
C ALA A 147 14.78 -0.84 -23.12
N PHE A 148 16.08 -0.69 -22.97
CA PHE A 148 16.65 0.55 -22.41
C PHE A 148 16.41 1.69 -23.40
N ALA A 149 15.57 2.67 -23.02
CA ALA A 149 15.63 3.98 -23.66
C ALA A 149 16.99 4.65 -23.34
N LYS A 150 17.36 5.71 -24.07
CA LYS A 150 18.60 6.47 -23.82
C LYS A 150 18.71 6.82 -22.33
N GLU A 151 19.91 6.62 -21.77
CA GLU A 151 20.21 6.78 -20.33
C GLU A 151 19.55 8.02 -19.72
N LYS A 152 18.56 7.80 -18.85
CA LYS A 152 18.20 8.78 -17.83
C LYS A 152 19.06 8.49 -16.61
N SER A 153 20.00 9.38 -16.30
CA SER A 153 20.75 9.27 -15.05
C SER A 153 19.84 9.66 -13.88
N TYR A 154 19.63 8.74 -12.94
CA TYR A 154 19.04 9.07 -11.64
C TYR A 154 20.16 9.56 -10.72
N THR A 155 20.00 10.76 -10.16
CA THR A 155 20.91 11.27 -9.14
C THR A 155 20.35 10.96 -7.77
N ALA A 156 21.07 10.14 -7.01
CA ALA A 156 20.71 9.81 -5.64
C ALA A 156 20.79 11.05 -4.72
N GLN A 157 19.87 11.14 -3.75
CA GLN A 157 19.81 12.22 -2.75
C GLN A 157 20.80 11.93 -1.62
N THR A 158 22.07 12.28 -1.79
CA THR A 158 23.16 11.94 -0.86
C THR A 158 23.39 12.97 0.26
N ASP A 159 22.57 14.01 0.33
CA ASP A 159 22.61 15.07 1.34
C ASP A 159 22.03 14.64 2.69
N ARG A 160 21.44 13.45 2.77
CA ARG A 160 20.75 12.90 3.93
C ARG A 160 21.35 11.57 4.39
N ALA A 161 21.04 11.18 5.62
CA ALA A 161 21.36 9.83 6.10
C ALA A 161 20.66 8.78 5.23
N ALA A 162 21.28 7.60 5.07
CA ALA A 162 20.69 6.52 4.27
C ALA A 162 19.42 5.94 4.90
N THR A 163 19.39 5.85 6.23
CA THR A 163 18.30 5.30 7.04
C THR A 163 18.21 5.97 8.41
N TYR A 164 17.12 5.70 9.13
CA TYR A 164 16.82 6.28 10.45
C TYR A 164 16.34 5.19 11.43
N PRO A 165 16.95 5.05 12.61
CA PRO A 165 16.47 4.17 13.68
C PRO A 165 14.97 4.29 13.99
N VAL A 166 14.47 5.51 14.22
CA VAL A 166 13.07 5.75 14.57
C VAL A 166 12.42 6.73 13.60
N VAL A 167 11.36 6.27 12.94
CA VAL A 167 10.59 7.04 11.95
C VAL A 167 9.15 7.18 12.42
N ALA A 168 8.57 8.37 12.30
CA ALA A 168 7.18 8.61 12.63
C ALA A 168 6.34 8.95 11.39
N LEU A 169 5.07 8.58 11.43
CA LEU A 169 4.03 9.05 10.51
C LEU A 169 2.68 9.12 11.23
N GLY A 170 1.73 9.83 10.63
CA GLY A 170 0.37 9.92 11.14
C GLY A 170 -0.66 9.94 10.03
N GLY A 171 -1.87 9.46 10.34
CA GLY A 171 -2.99 9.45 9.41
C GLY A 171 -4.26 8.90 10.04
N THR A 172 -5.39 9.07 9.36
CA THR A 172 -6.62 8.39 9.79
C THR A 172 -6.56 6.90 9.47
N PHE A 173 -5.96 6.52 8.34
CA PHE A 173 -5.92 5.12 7.86
C PHE A 173 -7.31 4.48 7.71
N ASP A 174 -8.31 5.29 7.39
CA ASP A 174 -9.67 4.84 7.08
C ASP A 174 -9.71 4.20 5.69
N HIS A 175 -10.24 2.99 5.59
CA HIS A 175 -10.25 2.14 4.40
C HIS A 175 -8.87 2.10 3.77
N LEU A 176 -7.95 1.32 4.35
CA LEU A 176 -6.52 1.34 4.04
C LEU A 176 -6.23 1.20 2.53
N HIS A 177 -6.15 2.35 1.86
CA HIS A 177 -6.07 2.47 0.41
C HIS A 177 -4.62 2.71 -0.06
N PRO A 178 -4.34 2.73 -1.38
CA PRO A 178 -2.98 2.79 -1.89
C PRO A 178 -2.13 3.98 -1.38
N GLY A 179 -2.73 5.16 -1.22
CA GLY A 179 -2.02 6.33 -0.68
C GLY A 179 -1.49 6.09 0.73
N HIS A 180 -2.29 5.48 1.61
CA HIS A 180 -1.83 5.07 2.94
C HIS A 180 -0.75 4.00 2.87
N LYS A 181 -0.91 3.01 1.98
CA LYS A 181 0.06 1.92 1.82
C LYS A 181 1.42 2.42 1.32
N ILE A 182 1.45 3.38 0.40
CA ILE A 182 2.70 4.04 -0.02
C ILE A 182 3.33 4.79 1.16
N LEU A 183 2.55 5.56 1.92
CA LEU A 183 3.03 6.27 3.11
C LEU A 183 3.67 5.31 4.14
N LEU A 184 2.98 4.22 4.45
CA LEU A 184 3.43 3.17 5.36
C LEU A 184 4.67 2.44 4.84
N SER A 185 4.65 1.99 3.58
CA SER A 185 5.78 1.32 2.92
C SER A 185 7.03 2.18 2.94
N MET A 186 6.92 3.44 2.54
CA MET A 186 8.07 4.35 2.48
C MET A 186 8.59 4.71 3.87
N SER A 187 7.74 4.77 4.90
CA SER A 187 8.18 4.95 6.29
C SER A 187 8.96 3.73 6.79
N ALA A 188 8.44 2.53 6.55
CA ALA A 188 9.14 1.28 6.89
C ALA A 188 10.44 1.11 6.09
N TRP A 189 10.47 1.61 4.85
CA TRP A 189 11.62 1.52 3.95
C TRP A 189 12.85 2.21 4.53
N ILE A 190 12.69 3.42 5.06
CA ILE A 190 13.79 4.21 5.65
C ILE A 190 14.06 3.90 7.13
N ALA A 191 13.15 3.21 7.82
CA ALA A 191 13.29 2.83 9.22
C ALA A 191 14.19 1.60 9.42
N THR A 192 15.05 1.59 10.44
CA THR A 192 15.88 0.42 10.79
C THR A 192 15.48 -0.28 12.09
N SER A 193 14.89 0.43 13.05
CA SER A 193 14.52 -0.16 14.35
C SER A 193 13.02 -0.10 14.62
N LYS A 194 12.43 1.10 14.60
CA LYS A 194 11.05 1.34 15.01
C LYS A 194 10.31 2.29 14.08
N VAL A 195 9.03 2.00 13.84
CA VAL A 195 8.10 2.95 13.24
C VAL A 195 6.98 3.26 14.22
N ILE A 196 6.80 4.56 14.50
CA ILE A 196 5.70 5.08 15.32
C ILE A 196 4.60 5.58 14.40
N ILE A 197 3.39 5.03 14.55
CA ILE A 197 2.25 5.29 13.67
C ILE A 197 1.11 5.89 14.49
N GLY A 198 0.90 7.19 14.32
CA GLY A 198 -0.23 7.90 14.92
C GLY A 198 -1.51 7.68 14.12
N VAL A 199 -2.49 7.01 14.71
CA VAL A 199 -3.79 6.74 14.09
C VAL A 199 -4.82 7.71 14.66
N THR A 200 -5.40 8.57 13.82
CA THR A 200 -6.35 9.60 14.28
C THR A 200 -7.54 8.99 15.00
N ASP A 201 -7.82 9.46 16.21
CA ASP A 201 -8.96 9.10 17.04
C ASP A 201 -10.27 9.68 16.45
N ASP A 202 -11.39 8.99 16.65
CA ASP A 202 -12.71 9.37 16.12
C ASP A 202 -13.18 10.74 16.62
N THR A 203 -12.66 11.21 17.77
CA THR A 203 -12.88 12.56 18.30
C THR A 203 -12.42 13.67 17.36
N LEU A 204 -11.40 13.44 16.53
CA LEU A 204 -10.94 14.39 15.50
C LEU A 204 -11.65 14.20 14.14
N LEU A 205 -12.53 13.21 14.02
CA LEU A 205 -13.17 12.82 12.75
C LEU A 205 -14.65 13.23 12.68
N VAL A 206 -15.10 14.07 13.62
CA VAL A 206 -16.52 14.38 13.84
C VAL A 206 -17.26 14.95 12.63
N ASN A 207 -16.55 15.64 11.73
CA ASN A 207 -17.13 16.33 10.57
C ASN A 207 -16.94 15.59 9.23
N LYS A 208 -16.58 14.31 9.25
CA LYS A 208 -16.36 13.56 8.00
C LYS A 208 -17.69 13.10 7.37
N ASN A 209 -17.85 13.32 6.06
CA ASN A 209 -18.97 12.82 5.26
C ASN A 209 -19.12 11.30 5.36
N ASN A 210 -20.35 10.77 5.34
CA ASN A 210 -20.66 9.33 5.43
C ASN A 210 -19.96 8.64 6.61
N ARG A 211 -20.06 9.26 7.80
CA ARG A 211 -19.38 8.81 9.02
C ARG A 211 -19.80 7.42 9.46
N GLU A 212 -21.02 7.02 9.16
CA GLU A 212 -21.55 5.68 9.38
C GLU A 212 -20.79 4.57 8.64
N ILE A 213 -19.99 4.94 7.64
CA ILE A 213 -19.10 4.03 6.92
C ILE A 213 -17.67 4.05 7.50
N LEU A 214 -17.30 5.03 8.33
CA LEU A 214 -15.97 5.15 8.92
C LEU A 214 -15.58 3.87 9.69
N GLU A 215 -14.39 3.34 9.41
CA GLU A 215 -13.89 2.18 10.11
C GLU A 215 -13.58 2.50 11.59
N PRO A 216 -13.95 1.62 12.54
CA PRO A 216 -13.60 1.78 13.95
C PRO A 216 -12.09 1.92 14.16
N LEU A 217 -11.67 2.74 15.12
CA LEU A 217 -10.26 2.96 15.45
C LEU A 217 -9.45 1.66 15.62
N SER A 218 -9.98 0.70 16.38
CA SER A 218 -9.33 -0.60 16.60
C SER A 218 -9.10 -1.37 15.30
N TYR A 219 -10.07 -1.33 14.39
CA TYR A 219 -9.96 -1.97 13.08
C TYR A 219 -8.89 -1.29 12.22
N ARG A 220 -8.88 0.05 12.16
CA ARG A 220 -7.86 0.82 11.42
C ARG A 220 -6.45 0.52 11.93
N MET A 221 -6.25 0.49 13.25
CA MET A 221 -4.97 0.14 13.87
C MET A 221 -4.53 -1.29 13.51
N GLU A 222 -5.46 -2.25 13.49
CA GLU A 222 -5.17 -3.64 13.12
C GLU A 222 -4.82 -3.78 11.64
N GLN A 223 -5.53 -3.10 10.73
CA GLN A 223 -5.19 -3.11 9.30
C GLN A 223 -3.81 -2.52 9.04
N VAL A 224 -3.45 -1.43 9.74
CA VAL A 224 -2.10 -0.86 9.69
C VAL A 224 -1.07 -1.87 10.19
N ARG A 225 -1.32 -2.51 11.34
CA ARG A 225 -0.42 -3.52 11.92
C ARG A 225 -0.16 -4.65 10.93
N ARG A 226 -1.23 -5.26 10.43
CA ARG A 226 -1.17 -6.35 9.47
C ARG A 226 -0.35 -5.97 8.25
N PHE A 227 -0.65 -4.83 7.62
CA PHE A 227 0.10 -4.38 6.44
C PHE A 227 1.59 -4.16 6.74
N MET A 228 1.92 -3.51 7.86
CA MET A 228 3.31 -3.22 8.23
C MET A 228 4.09 -4.49 8.54
N THR A 229 3.48 -5.45 9.24
CA THR A 229 4.07 -6.77 9.50
C THR A 229 4.31 -7.53 8.20
N SER A 230 3.37 -7.50 7.25
CA SER A 230 3.58 -8.08 5.93
C SER A 230 4.64 -7.32 5.12
N PHE A 231 4.77 -5.99 5.27
CA PHE A 231 5.71 -5.18 4.50
C PHE A 231 7.15 -5.25 5.01
N LYS A 232 7.41 -5.22 6.33
CA LYS A 232 8.76 -5.33 6.89
C LYS A 232 8.73 -6.13 8.20
N PRO A 233 8.72 -7.48 8.12
CA PRO A 233 8.77 -8.35 9.29
C PRO A 233 9.98 -8.04 10.16
N GLY A 234 9.80 -8.06 11.48
CA GLY A 234 10.85 -7.79 12.46
C GLY A 234 11.08 -6.31 12.78
N LEU A 235 10.42 -5.38 12.09
CA LEU A 235 10.42 -3.96 12.47
C LEU A 235 9.54 -3.75 13.71
N GLU A 236 10.02 -2.99 14.69
CA GLU A 236 9.20 -2.63 15.85
C GLU A 236 8.10 -1.64 15.43
N LEU A 237 6.85 -1.92 15.82
CA LEU A 237 5.67 -1.14 15.43
C LEU A 237 4.93 -0.60 16.66
N GLU A 238 5.05 0.71 16.87
CA GLU A 238 4.31 1.44 17.90
C GLU A 238 3.13 2.15 17.25
N ILE A 239 1.94 1.53 17.31
CA ILE A 239 0.71 2.07 16.71
C ILE A 239 -0.12 2.66 17.83
N VAL A 240 -0.33 3.97 17.81
CA VAL A 240 -0.96 4.70 18.92
C VAL A 240 -2.11 5.57 18.41
N PRO A 241 -3.22 5.67 19.16
CA PRO A 241 -4.25 6.64 18.84
C PRO A 241 -3.72 8.06 19.09
N ILE A 242 -4.04 9.00 18.19
CA ILE A 242 -3.69 10.42 18.34
C ILE A 242 -4.93 11.29 18.35
N GLN A 243 -4.96 12.22 19.31
CA GLN A 243 -6.03 13.19 19.53
C GLN A 243 -5.60 14.63 19.22
N ASP A 244 -4.38 14.81 18.70
CA ASP A 244 -3.86 16.08 18.21
C ASP A 244 -2.93 15.86 16.99
N VAL A 245 -2.41 16.96 16.43
CA VAL A 245 -1.52 16.93 15.24
C VAL A 245 -0.08 16.50 15.55
N TYR A 246 0.30 16.44 16.83
CA TYR A 246 1.68 16.18 17.26
C TYR A 246 1.88 14.70 17.58
N GLY A 247 0.98 14.09 18.35
CA GLY A 247 1.18 12.76 18.91
C GLY A 247 2.56 12.62 19.58
N PRO A 248 3.20 11.44 19.49
CA PRO A 248 4.54 11.22 20.02
C PRO A 248 5.61 12.18 19.50
N THR A 249 5.47 12.71 18.27
CA THR A 249 6.45 13.63 17.68
C THR A 249 6.63 14.94 18.46
N GLY A 250 5.65 15.32 19.28
CA GLY A 250 5.70 16.52 20.12
C GLY A 250 6.43 16.36 21.45
N TRP A 251 6.92 15.16 21.80
CA TRP A 251 7.59 14.91 23.07
C TRP A 251 8.69 13.84 23.03
N ASP A 252 8.70 12.93 22.05
CA ASP A 252 9.70 11.87 21.94
C ASP A 252 10.99 12.41 21.26
N PRO A 253 12.13 12.42 21.99
CA PRO A 253 13.41 12.89 21.45
C PRO A 253 14.08 11.89 20.49
N ASP A 254 13.71 10.61 20.52
CA ASP A 254 14.38 9.54 19.77
C ASP A 254 13.92 9.48 18.30
N ILE A 255 12.81 10.15 17.96
CA ILE A 255 12.32 10.26 16.59
C ILE A 255 13.26 11.14 15.78
N GLN A 256 13.72 10.62 14.63
CA GLN A 256 14.68 11.30 13.77
C GLN A 256 14.10 11.73 12.42
N ALA A 257 13.06 11.04 11.94
CA ALA A 257 12.42 11.35 10.67
C ALA A 257 10.90 11.34 10.77
N LEU A 258 10.26 12.23 10.02
CA LEU A 258 8.82 12.34 9.87
C LEU A 258 8.45 12.14 8.40
N VAL A 259 7.56 11.18 8.13
CA VAL A 259 7.00 10.98 6.81
C VAL A 259 5.58 11.51 6.76
N VAL A 260 5.31 12.40 5.80
CA VAL A 260 4.00 13.01 5.57
C VAL A 260 3.56 12.84 4.12
N SER A 261 2.26 12.89 3.85
CA SER A 261 1.79 13.15 2.49
C SER A 261 1.79 14.66 2.21
N ARG A 262 1.63 15.05 0.95
CA ARG A 262 1.34 16.46 0.58
C ARG A 262 0.13 17.03 1.33
N GLU A 263 -0.86 16.19 1.66
CA GLU A 263 -2.09 16.60 2.37
C GLU A 263 -1.81 16.95 3.84
N THR A 264 -0.81 16.31 4.47
CA THR A 264 -0.45 16.51 5.88
C THR A 264 0.83 17.33 6.07
N GLN A 265 1.38 17.91 5.01
CA GLN A 265 2.63 18.68 5.05
C GLN A 265 2.55 19.90 5.99
N SER A 266 1.39 20.56 6.07
CA SER A 266 1.18 21.69 7.00
C SER A 266 1.28 21.28 8.48
N GLY A 267 0.96 20.02 8.80
CA GLY A 267 1.13 19.44 10.13
C GLY A 267 2.60 19.34 10.53
N ALA A 268 3.50 19.03 9.59
CA ALA A 268 4.94 18.93 9.85
C ALA A 268 5.53 20.25 10.36
N ALA A 269 5.16 21.39 9.74
CA ALA A 269 5.62 22.70 10.20
C ALA A 269 5.15 23.03 11.64
N SER A 270 3.97 22.55 12.02
CA SER A 270 3.45 22.70 13.39
C SER A 270 4.22 21.82 14.38
N ILE A 271 4.59 20.60 13.98
CA ILE A 271 5.43 19.69 14.75
C ILE A 271 6.82 20.30 14.97
N ASP A 272 7.46 20.82 13.93
CA ASP A 272 8.80 21.44 14.03
C ASP A 272 8.81 22.61 15.01
N LYS A 273 7.81 23.48 14.94
CA LYS A 273 7.64 24.58 15.91
C LYS A 273 7.51 24.04 17.34
N ARG A 274 6.66 23.03 17.54
CA ARG A 274 6.43 22.40 18.86
C ARG A 274 7.70 21.75 19.42
N ARG A 275 8.51 21.13 18.56
CA ARG A 275 9.80 20.53 18.94
C ARG A 275 10.81 21.59 19.35
N ALA A 276 10.91 22.70 18.61
CA ALA A 276 11.76 23.82 18.96
C ALA A 276 11.38 24.45 20.32
N GLU A 277 10.09 24.66 20.57
CA GLU A 277 9.57 25.15 21.87
C GLU A 277 9.92 24.23 23.06
N ARG A 278 10.18 22.95 22.79
CA ARG A 278 10.49 21.93 23.79
C ARG A 278 11.96 21.49 23.77
N SER A 279 12.80 22.18 23.02
CA SER A 279 14.23 21.85 22.85
C SER A 279 14.48 20.42 22.36
N LEU A 280 13.58 19.89 21.52
CA LEU A 280 13.74 18.60 20.87
C LEU A 280 14.49 18.76 19.53
N PRO A 281 15.28 17.76 19.09
CA PRO A 281 15.97 17.80 17.80
C PRO A 281 14.98 17.96 16.63
N PRO A 282 15.32 18.70 15.55
CA PRO A 282 14.47 18.77 14.37
C PRO A 282 14.33 17.39 13.71
N LEU A 283 13.23 17.16 13.00
CA LEU A 283 12.99 15.91 12.27
C LEU A 283 13.41 16.06 10.81
N GLU A 284 14.01 15.03 10.23
CA GLU A 284 14.14 14.97 8.78
C GLU A 284 12.76 14.76 8.16
N LEU A 285 12.34 15.67 7.28
CA LEU A 285 11.05 15.59 6.63
C LEU A 285 11.14 14.83 5.29
N PHE A 286 10.33 13.79 5.16
CA PHE A 286 10.09 13.07 3.91
C PHE A 286 8.64 13.27 3.46
N ILE A 287 8.46 13.66 2.21
CA ILE A 287 7.13 13.95 1.66
C ILE A 287 6.79 12.91 0.61
N ILE A 288 5.68 12.21 0.83
CA ILE A 288 5.11 11.36 -0.20
C ILE A 288 4.41 12.24 -1.22
N GLU A 289 4.94 12.25 -2.43
CA GLU A 289 4.33 12.93 -3.58
C GLU A 289 3.23 12.05 -4.19
N VAL A 290 2.23 11.68 -3.39
CA VAL A 290 1.08 10.92 -3.89
C VAL A 290 0.25 11.86 -4.77
N ILE A 291 0.28 11.62 -6.08
CA ILE A 291 -0.73 12.07 -7.05
C ILE A 291 -0.97 13.59 -7.00
N SER A 292 0.11 14.36 -7.11
CA SER A 292 0.03 15.74 -7.61
C SER A 292 0.33 15.72 -9.11
N PRO A 293 -0.26 16.64 -9.92
CA PRO A 293 -0.02 16.72 -11.35
C PRO A 293 1.46 16.79 -11.77
N SER A 294 2.36 17.16 -10.84
CA SER A 294 3.80 17.31 -11.09
C SER A 294 4.63 16.03 -10.91
N ALA A 295 4.24 15.09 -10.03
CA ALA A 295 5.02 13.87 -9.83
C ALA A 295 4.91 12.91 -11.02
N THR A 296 3.79 13.01 -11.74
CA THR A 296 3.52 12.25 -12.97
C THR A 296 4.20 12.84 -14.21
N VAL A 297 4.87 14.00 -14.10
CA VAL A 297 5.48 14.71 -15.25
C VAL A 297 6.71 13.98 -15.80
N MET A 298 7.21 12.93 -15.15
CA MET A 298 8.37 12.19 -15.65
C MET A 298 8.03 10.94 -16.47
N MET A 299 6.76 10.56 -16.62
CA MET A 299 6.35 9.26 -17.19
C MET A 299 5.10 9.37 -18.09
N SER A 300 5.29 9.84 -19.33
CA SER A 300 4.38 9.73 -20.52
C SER A 300 2.90 10.20 -20.42
N ASP A 301 2.20 10.18 -21.57
CA ASP A 301 0.81 10.65 -21.78
C ASP A 301 -0.27 9.98 -20.89
N ASP A 302 0.08 8.89 -20.18
CA ASP A 302 -0.75 8.16 -19.21
C ASP A 302 -0.99 8.94 -17.89
N ALA A 303 -0.34 10.09 -17.71
CA ALA A 303 -0.38 10.89 -16.48
C ALA A 303 -1.78 11.37 -16.08
N LYS A 304 -2.65 11.58 -17.07
CA LYS A 304 -4.03 12.05 -16.85
C LYS A 304 -4.92 10.93 -16.30
N GLU A 305 -4.74 9.70 -16.76
CA GLU A 305 -5.51 8.54 -16.30
C GLU A 305 -5.08 8.09 -14.89
N LEU A 306 -3.78 8.17 -14.58
CA LEU A 306 -3.27 7.91 -13.23
C LEU A 306 -3.82 8.89 -12.18
N LYS A 307 -4.20 10.11 -12.59
CA LYS A 307 -4.82 11.13 -11.72
C LYS A 307 -6.25 10.76 -11.33
N GLU A 308 -6.98 10.09 -12.23
CA GLU A 308 -8.36 9.64 -12.02
C GLU A 308 -8.44 8.39 -11.15
N ALA A 309 -7.36 7.58 -11.12
CA ALA A 309 -7.22 6.41 -10.24
C ALA A 309 -6.95 6.75 -8.76
N LYS A 310 -7.06 8.01 -8.33
CA LYS A 310 -6.83 8.43 -6.93
C LYS A 310 -7.91 7.84 -6.02
N MET A 311 -7.62 6.68 -5.43
CA MET A 311 -8.39 6.17 -4.31
C MET A 311 -8.11 6.97 -3.03
N SER A 312 -9.19 7.46 -2.41
CA SER A 312 -9.18 8.16 -1.12
C SER A 312 -10.26 7.58 -0.21
N SER A 313 -10.13 7.72 1.10
CA SER A 313 -11.16 7.29 2.05
C SER A 313 -12.54 7.92 1.77
N THR A 314 -12.58 9.17 1.31
CA THR A 314 -13.85 9.83 0.93
C THR A 314 -14.48 9.18 -0.30
N PHE A 315 -13.68 8.87 -1.32
CA PHE A 315 -14.16 8.14 -2.50
C PHE A 315 -14.70 6.77 -2.12
N ILE A 316 -13.98 6.00 -1.32
CA ILE A 316 -14.38 4.64 -0.91
C ILE A 316 -15.69 4.68 -0.12
N ARG A 317 -15.82 5.60 0.84
CA ARG A 317 -17.06 5.75 1.61
C ARG A 317 -18.24 6.14 0.74
N GLN A 318 -18.05 7.04 -0.24
CA GLN A 318 -19.11 7.39 -1.19
C GLN A 318 -19.52 6.18 -2.02
N TRP A 319 -18.55 5.44 -2.57
CA TRP A 319 -18.83 4.23 -3.36
C TRP A 319 -19.61 3.18 -2.55
N ILE A 320 -19.26 2.96 -1.26
CA ILE A 320 -20.01 2.04 -0.39
C ILE A 320 -21.47 2.47 -0.21
N VAL A 321 -21.72 3.77 -0.01
CA VAL A 321 -23.09 4.31 0.11
C VAL A 321 -23.86 4.11 -1.20
N ASP A 322 -23.23 4.38 -2.35
CA ASP A 322 -23.85 4.24 -3.66
C ASP A 322 -24.23 2.77 -3.93
N GLN A 323 -23.36 1.81 -3.59
CA GLN A 323 -23.64 0.37 -3.75
C GLN A 323 -24.78 -0.09 -2.82
N ARG A 324 -24.79 0.32 -1.54
CA ARG A 324 -25.90 0.02 -0.62
C ARG A 324 -27.23 0.55 -1.13
N THR A 325 -27.22 1.72 -1.76
CA THR A 325 -28.44 2.33 -2.34
C THR A 325 -28.95 1.51 -3.53
N LYS A 326 -28.05 1.09 -4.44
CA LYS A 326 -28.41 0.21 -5.57
C LYS A 326 -29.00 -1.12 -5.08
N ASP A 327 -28.41 -1.74 -4.06
CA ASP A 327 -28.92 -3.00 -3.52
C ASP A 327 -30.35 -2.86 -2.97
N LEU A 328 -30.65 -1.71 -2.34
CA LEU A 328 -31.99 -1.39 -1.84
C LEU A 328 -33.00 -1.11 -2.97
N GLU A 329 -32.57 -0.44 -4.05
CA GLU A 329 -33.44 -0.17 -5.22
C GLU A 329 -33.77 -1.42 -6.03
N VAL A 330 -32.92 -2.45 -5.98
CA VAL A 330 -33.14 -3.74 -6.67
C VAL A 330 -34.02 -4.70 -5.85
N MET A 331 -34.31 -4.40 -4.57
CA MET A 331 -35.23 -5.21 -3.77
C MET A 331 -36.68 -5.02 -4.24
N PRO A 332 -37.44 -6.11 -4.50
CA PRO A 332 -38.84 -5.98 -4.85
C PRO A 332 -39.64 -5.37 -3.68
N PRO A 333 -40.67 -4.54 -3.96
CA PRO A 333 -41.40 -3.78 -2.94
C PRO A 333 -42.09 -4.62 -1.86
N ASP A 334 -42.24 -5.93 -2.08
CA ASP A 334 -42.93 -6.86 -1.16
C ASP A 334 -41.98 -7.66 -0.25
N TYR A 335 -40.68 -7.32 -0.19
CA TYR A 335 -39.75 -8.02 0.70
C TYR A 335 -39.95 -7.61 2.16
N SER A 336 -40.77 -8.35 2.90
CA SER A 336 -40.82 -8.31 4.37
C SER A 336 -39.80 -9.30 4.94
N PRO A 337 -38.78 -8.85 5.70
CA PRO A 337 -37.90 -9.78 6.40
C PRO A 337 -38.72 -10.57 7.41
N ARG A 338 -38.79 -11.90 7.25
CA ARG A 338 -39.34 -12.78 8.28
C ARG A 338 -38.43 -12.69 9.50
N MET A 339 -38.92 -12.05 10.56
CA MET A 339 -38.31 -12.11 11.89
C MET A 339 -38.22 -13.58 12.33
N PRO A 340 -37.04 -14.08 12.76
CA PRO A 340 -36.94 -15.40 13.36
C PRO A 340 -37.74 -15.44 14.66
N GLY A 341 -38.76 -16.30 14.68
CA GLY A 341 -39.46 -16.89 15.83
C GLY A 341 -39.51 -16.12 17.14
N ALA A 342 -40.70 -15.61 17.49
CA ALA A 342 -41.09 -15.43 18.88
C ALA A 342 -40.91 -16.77 19.63
N PHE A 343 -40.20 -16.74 20.75
CA PHE A 343 -40.15 -17.85 21.69
C PHE A 343 -41.58 -18.19 22.15
N PRO A 344 -41.97 -19.47 22.24
CA PRO A 344 -43.25 -19.83 22.82
C PRO A 344 -43.24 -19.50 24.31
N GLU A 345 -44.26 -18.76 24.76
CA GLU A 345 -44.54 -18.52 26.17
C GLU A 345 -44.67 -19.86 26.91
N SER A 346 -43.90 -20.02 27.99
CA SER A 346 -44.02 -21.14 28.91
C SER A 346 -45.27 -20.94 29.78
N ASN A 347 -46.29 -21.76 29.56
CA ASN A 347 -47.31 -22.07 30.57
C ASN A 347 -46.86 -23.31 31.32
N GLU A 348 -46.36 -23.12 32.54
CA GLU A 348 -46.69 -23.88 33.76
C GLU A 348 -46.00 -23.26 34.98
#